data_AF-A0A4Q1SEG8-F1
#
_entry.id   AF-A0A4Q1SEG8-F1
#
_cell.length_a   1.000
_cell.length_b   1.000
_cell.length_c   1.000
_cell.angle_alpha   90.00
_cell.angle_beta   90.00
_cell.angle_gamma   90.00
#
_symmetry.space_group_name_H-M   'P 1'
#
loop_
_entity.id
_entity.type
_entity.pdbx_description
1 polymer ?
#
loop_
_entity_poly.entity_id
_entity_poly.type
_entity_poly.pdbx_seq_one_letter_code
_entity_poly.pdbx_strand_id
1 'polypeptide(L)'
;MKTKMVSYTLETLPPLTQAQETSLKALAARPESEIDLSDIPELSEEQWKHARRGAFYRPVKRQITARIDADVLEWLKAQGKGYQSRINAILRREMLAASGQRS
;
A
#
# COMPACT_ATOMS: atom_id res chain seq x y z
N MET A 1 31.23 16.45 -8.18
CA MET A 1 30.23 17.44 -7.70
C MET A 1 29.42 16.78 -6.60
N LYS A 2 29.18 17.45 -5.45
CA LYS A 2 28.40 16.88 -4.33
C LYS A 2 26.92 17.25 -4.51
N THR A 3 26.03 16.27 -4.63
CA THR A 3 24.58 16.51 -4.71
C THR A 3 24.01 16.75 -3.30
N LYS A 4 23.40 17.92 -3.06
CA LYS A 4 22.68 18.23 -1.83
C LYS A 4 21.23 17.79 -2.01
N MET A 5 20.79 16.72 -1.35
CA MET A 5 19.36 16.36 -1.31
C MET A 5 18.59 17.39 -0.50
N VAL A 6 17.47 17.87 -1.06
CA VAL A 6 16.52 18.75 -0.39
C VAL A 6 15.22 17.94 -0.23
N SER A 7 14.69 17.91 0.99
CA SER A 7 13.44 17.22 1.34
C SER A 7 12.39 18.25 1.75
N TYR A 8 11.16 18.07 1.28
CA TYR A 8 10.00 18.91 1.64
C TYR A 8 8.89 18.03 2.20
N THR A 9 8.18 18.53 3.21
CA THR A 9 6.95 17.95 3.76
C THR A 9 5.80 18.93 3.54
N LEU A 10 4.54 18.48 3.72
CA LEU A 10 3.37 19.37 3.59
C LEU A 10 3.48 20.61 4.50
N GLU A 11 4.08 20.46 5.68
CA GLU A 11 4.28 21.55 6.65
C GLU A 11 5.42 22.51 6.26
N THR A 12 6.35 22.09 5.41
CA THR A 12 7.55 22.86 5.02
C THR A 12 7.54 23.26 3.54
N LEU A 13 6.43 23.01 2.85
CA LEU A 13 6.28 23.31 1.45
C LEU A 13 6.27 24.84 1.26
N PRO A 14 7.15 25.40 0.41
CA PRO A 14 7.12 26.83 0.15
C PRO A 14 5.81 27.23 -0.55
N PRO A 15 5.33 28.47 -0.34
CA PRO A 15 4.16 28.97 -1.03
C PRO A 15 4.42 29.01 -2.54
N LEU A 16 3.35 28.86 -3.34
CA LEU A 16 3.45 28.95 -4.78
C LEU A 16 3.93 30.33 -5.21
N THR A 17 4.82 30.36 -6.20
CA THR A 17 5.20 31.60 -6.88
C THR A 17 4.10 32.05 -7.83
N GLN A 18 4.03 33.35 -8.13
CA GLN A 18 3.01 33.92 -9.03
C GLN A 18 3.05 33.30 -10.45
N ALA A 19 4.23 32.91 -10.92
CA ALA A 19 4.39 32.19 -12.18
C ALA A 19 3.80 30.77 -12.13
N GLN A 20 3.96 30.06 -11.01
CA GLN A 20 3.37 28.73 -10.81
C GLN A 20 1.85 28.81 -10.74
N GLU A 21 1.29 29.77 -10.00
CA GLU A 21 -0.16 29.97 -9.94
C GLU A 21 -0.76 30.27 -11.31
N THR A 22 -0.10 31.10 -12.11
CA THR A 22 -0.54 31.44 -13.47
C THR A 22 -0.52 30.21 -14.38
N SER A 23 0.55 29.40 -14.30
CA SER A 23 0.66 28.15 -15.05
C SER A 23 -0.44 27.15 -14.67
N LEU A 24 -0.72 27.00 -13.36
CA LEU A 24 -1.79 26.12 -12.88
C LEU A 24 -3.18 26.59 -13.34
N LYS A 25 -3.44 27.90 -13.32
CA LYS A 25 -4.70 28.47 -13.85
C LYS A 25 -4.83 28.23 -15.35
N ALA A 26 -3.74 28.39 -16.10
CA ALA A 26 -3.74 28.11 -17.52
C ALA A 26 -4.02 26.63 -17.80
N LEU A 27 -3.38 25.70 -17.07
CA LEU A 27 -3.64 24.26 -17.17
C LEU A 27 -5.10 23.90 -16.83
N ALA A 28 -5.66 24.49 -15.76
CA ALA A 28 -7.04 24.24 -15.34
C ALA A 28 -8.09 24.74 -16.35
N ALA A 29 -7.72 25.71 -17.20
CA ALA A 29 -8.60 26.23 -18.26
C ALA A 29 -8.52 25.43 -19.57
N ARG A 30 -7.59 24.47 -19.69
CA ARG A 30 -7.48 23.63 -20.90
C ARG A 30 -8.59 22.58 -20.93
N PRO A 31 -9.16 22.28 -22.11
CA PRO A 31 -10.17 21.24 -22.25
C PRO A 31 -9.57 19.85 -22.02
N GLU A 32 -10.36 18.94 -21.43
CA GLU A 32 -9.93 17.56 -21.18
C GLU A 32 -9.59 16.80 -22.47
N SER A 33 -10.15 17.19 -23.61
CA SER A 33 -9.85 16.59 -24.92
C SER A 33 -8.40 16.78 -25.39
N GLU A 34 -7.65 17.71 -24.79
CA GLU A 34 -6.21 17.89 -25.07
C GLU A 34 -5.32 16.94 -24.26
N ILE A 35 -5.89 16.16 -23.32
CA ILE A 35 -5.14 15.19 -22.52
C ILE A 35 -4.85 13.97 -23.39
N ASP A 36 -3.57 13.77 -23.71
CA ASP A 36 -3.09 12.56 -24.39
C ASP A 36 -3.03 11.39 -23.41
N LEU A 37 -3.76 10.31 -23.71
CA LEU A 37 -3.81 9.06 -22.94
C LEU A 37 -3.22 7.87 -23.73
N SER A 38 -2.52 8.14 -24.83
CA SER A 38 -2.01 7.08 -25.73
C SER A 38 -1.03 6.12 -25.06
N ASP A 39 -0.30 6.56 -24.04
CA ASP A 39 0.65 5.76 -23.25
C ASP A 39 0.00 5.06 -22.05
N ILE A 40 -1.19 5.50 -21.62
CA ILE A 40 -1.91 4.96 -20.46
C ILE A 40 -3.37 4.69 -20.86
N PRO A 41 -3.62 3.64 -21.67
CA PRO A 41 -4.98 3.31 -22.10
C PRO A 41 -5.86 2.95 -20.90
N GLU A 42 -7.15 3.25 -21.01
CA GLU A 42 -8.13 2.87 -19.99
C GLU A 42 -8.19 1.35 -19.81
N LEU A 43 -8.25 0.93 -18.55
CA LEU A 43 -8.36 -0.48 -18.18
C LEU A 43 -9.77 -1.00 -18.45
N SER A 44 -9.90 -2.08 -19.21
CA SER A 44 -11.18 -2.76 -19.44
C SER A 44 -11.68 -3.47 -18.18
N GLU A 45 -13.00 -3.70 -18.07
CA GLU A 45 -13.59 -4.45 -16.95
C GLU A 45 -12.98 -5.84 -16.77
N GLU A 46 -12.55 -6.48 -17.86
CA GLU A 46 -11.87 -7.78 -17.82
C GLU A 46 -10.48 -7.68 -17.18
N GLN A 47 -9.74 -6.62 -17.47
CA GLN A 47 -8.45 -6.35 -16.83
C GLN A 47 -8.63 -6.02 -15.35
N TRP A 48 -9.71 -5.31 -15.00
CA TRP A 48 -10.08 -5.04 -13.60
C TRP A 48 -10.40 -6.31 -12.80
N LYS A 49 -11.02 -7.33 -13.41
CA LYS A 49 -11.29 -8.62 -12.74
C LYS A 49 -10.01 -9.34 -12.29
N HIS A 50 -8.91 -9.15 -13.01
CA HIS A 50 -7.61 -9.72 -12.65
C HIS A 50 -6.75 -8.81 -11.76
N ALA A 51 -7.23 -7.60 -11.46
CA ALA A 51 -6.52 -6.66 -10.61
C ALA A 51 -6.39 -7.21 -9.18
N ARG A 52 -5.14 -7.42 -8.74
CA ARG A 52 -4.84 -7.88 -7.38
C ARG A 52 -4.93 -6.71 -6.40
N ARG A 53 -6.09 -6.57 -5.75
CA ARG A 53 -6.29 -5.61 -4.66
C ARG A 53 -5.30 -5.91 -3.53
N GLY A 54 -4.54 -4.90 -3.11
CA GLY A 54 -3.63 -5.02 -1.97
C GLY A 54 -2.28 -5.69 -2.25
N ALA A 55 -1.82 -5.79 -3.50
CA ALA A 55 -0.47 -6.28 -3.82
C ALA A 55 0.65 -5.54 -3.05
N PHE A 56 0.41 -4.26 -2.69
CA PHE A 56 1.33 -3.43 -1.92
C PHE A 56 0.95 -3.28 -0.43
N TYR A 57 -0.13 -3.94 0.02
CA TYR A 57 -0.49 -3.90 1.43
C TYR A 57 0.54 -4.68 2.26
N ARG A 58 1.43 -3.95 2.93
CA ARG A 58 2.35 -4.49 3.94
C ARG A 58 1.77 -4.19 5.32
N PRO A 59 1.18 -5.18 6.02
CA PRO A 59 0.70 -4.96 7.38
C PRO A 59 1.89 -4.59 8.28
N VAL A 60 1.74 -3.52 9.05
CA VAL A 60 2.73 -3.15 10.07
C VAL A 60 2.68 -4.21 11.16
N LYS A 61 3.75 -5.01 11.26
CA LYS A 61 3.88 -6.00 12.34
C LYS A 61 4.23 -5.27 13.63
N ARG A 62 3.42 -5.47 14.67
CA ARG A 62 3.75 -5.00 16.03
C ARG A 62 4.35 -6.16 16.81
N GLN A 63 5.50 -5.92 17.44
CA GLN A 63 6.09 -6.89 18.35
C GLN A 63 5.29 -6.88 19.65
N ILE A 64 4.67 -8.01 19.98
CA ILE A 64 3.95 -8.22 21.24
C ILE A 64 4.55 -9.43 21.95
N THR A 65 4.47 -9.44 23.28
CA THR A 65 4.79 -10.61 24.09
C THR A 65 3.49 -11.40 24.31
N ALA A 66 3.40 -12.60 23.77
CA ALA A 66 2.28 -13.50 23.96
C ALA A 66 2.78 -14.88 24.43
N ARG A 67 1.95 -15.61 25.17
CA ARG A 67 2.21 -17.00 25.55
C ARG A 67 1.49 -17.92 24.57
N ILE A 68 2.17 -18.98 24.15
CA ILE A 68 1.66 -20.03 23.26
C ILE A 68 1.97 -21.36 23.95
N ASP A 69 1.05 -22.32 23.86
CA ASP A 69 1.25 -23.65 24.43
C ASP A 69 2.48 -24.34 23.84
N ALA A 70 3.15 -25.15 24.65
CA ALA A 70 4.43 -25.75 24.30
C ALA A 70 4.31 -26.73 23.12
N ASP A 71 3.26 -27.55 23.11
CA ASP A 71 2.94 -28.49 22.04
C ASP A 71 2.65 -27.80 20.71
N VAL A 72 1.90 -26.69 20.72
CA VAL A 72 1.61 -25.87 19.55
C VAL A 72 2.91 -25.26 19.00
N LEU A 73 3.79 -24.78 19.88
CA LEU A 73 5.08 -24.23 19.48
C LEU A 73 5.97 -25.30 18.84
N GLU A 74 6.04 -26.50 19.43
CA GLU A 74 6.84 -27.60 18.89
C GLU A 74 6.29 -28.10 17.55
N TRP A 75 4.97 -28.22 17.39
CA TRP A 75 4.34 -28.53 16.11
C TRP A 75 4.68 -27.50 15.02
N LEU A 76 4.65 -26.20 15.37
CA LEU A 76 5.03 -25.14 14.44
C LEU A 76 6.53 -25.19 14.10
N LYS A 77 7.41 -25.50 15.05
CA LYS A 77 8.85 -25.65 14.76
C LYS A 77 9.15 -26.87 13.89
N ALA A 78 8.41 -27.97 14.07
CA ALA A 78 8.59 -29.20 13.29
C ALA A 78 8.41 -28.99 11.77
N GLN A 79 7.61 -28.00 11.37
CA GLN A 79 7.43 -27.61 9.96
C GLN A 79 8.58 -26.74 9.39
N GLY A 80 9.67 -26.57 10.13
CA GLY A 80 10.89 -25.91 9.66
C GLY A 80 11.00 -24.42 10.02
N LYS A 81 11.87 -23.70 9.32
CA LYS A 81 12.15 -22.28 9.56
C LYS A 81 10.90 -21.42 9.30
N GLY A 82 10.80 -20.29 10.01
CA GLY A 82 9.72 -19.31 9.78
C GLY A 82 8.43 -19.54 10.57
N TYR A 83 8.47 -20.30 11.67
CA TYR A 83 7.30 -20.58 12.51
C TYR A 83 6.60 -19.29 13.00
N GLN A 84 7.33 -18.21 13.31
CA GLN A 84 6.76 -16.91 13.69
C GLN A 84 5.90 -16.29 12.57
N SER A 85 6.34 -16.40 11.31
CA SER A 85 5.56 -15.94 10.16
C SER A 85 4.32 -16.80 9.96
N ARG A 86 4.41 -18.11 10.22
CA ARG A 86 3.27 -19.04 10.17
C ARG A 86 2.22 -18.74 11.25
N ILE A 87 2.64 -18.41 12.48
CA ILE A 87 1.72 -17.95 13.53
C ILE A 87 0.88 -16.77 13.03
N ASN A 88 1.53 -15.74 12.49
CA ASN A 88 0.82 -14.57 11.98
C ASN A 88 -0.09 -14.88 10.78
N ALA A 89 0.29 -15.83 9.92
CA ALA A 89 -0.53 -16.27 8.80
C ALA A 89 -1.81 -17.00 9.27
N ILE A 90 -1.69 -17.89 10.26
CA ILE A 90 -2.82 -18.59 10.87
C ILE A 90 -3.79 -17.59 11.50
N LEU A 91 -3.28 -16.70 12.36
CA LEU A 91 -4.10 -15.68 13.01
C LEU A 91 -4.82 -14.77 12.01
N ARG A 92 -4.15 -14.39 10.91
CA ARG A 92 -4.75 -13.60 9.83
C ARG A 92 -5.88 -14.36 9.14
N ARG A 93 -5.70 -15.64 8.84
CA ARG A 93 -6.73 -16.48 8.21
C ARG A 93 -7.97 -16.56 9.11
N GLU A 94 -7.80 -16.85 10.39
CA GLU A 94 -8.91 -16.95 11.34
C GLU A 94 -9.61 -15.59 11.53
N MET A 95 -8.86 -14.49 11.62
CA MET A 95 -9.42 -13.13 11.66
C MET A 95 -10.30 -12.84 10.43
N LEU A 96 -9.81 -13.16 9.23
CA LEU A 96 -10.57 -12.94 7.99
C LEU A 96 -11.82 -13.82 7.92
N ALA A 97 -11.71 -15.11 8.29
CA ALA A 97 -12.83 -16.03 8.34
C ALA A 97 -13.92 -15.54 9.31
N ALA A 98 -13.54 -15.09 10.50
CA ALA A 98 -14.46 -14.52 11.49
C ALA A 98 -15.10 -13.20 11.02
N SER A 99 -14.38 -12.39 10.24
CA SER A 99 -14.91 -11.13 9.69
C SER A 99 -15.88 -11.34 8.51
N GLY A 100 -15.70 -12.39 7.71
CA GLY A 100 -16.57 -12.72 6.58
C GLY A 100 -17.88 -13.41 6.96
N GLN A 101 -18.02 -13.88 8.20
CA GLN A 101 -19.26 -14.47 8.74
C GLN A 101 -20.21 -13.45 9.36
N ARG A 102 -19.85 -12.16 9.37
CA ARG A 102 -20.59 -11.06 10.01
C ARG A 102 -21.22 -10.08 9.02
N SER A 103 -21.30 -10.43 7.73
CA SER A 103 -21.93 -9.62 6.67
C SER A 103 -23.09 -10.36 6.04
#